data_AF-A0AAE6ZQL9-F1
#
_entry.id   AF-A0AAE6ZQL9-F1
#
_cell.length_a   1.000
_cell.length_b   1.000
_cell.length_c   1.000
_cell.angle_alpha   90.00
_cell.angle_beta   90.00
_cell.angle_gamma   90.00
#
_symmetry.space_group_name_H-M   'P 1'
#
loop_
_entity.id
_entity.type
_entity.pdbx_description
1 polymer ?
#
loop_
_entity_poly.entity_id
_entity_poly.type
_entity_poly.pdbx_seq_one_letter_code
_entity_poly.pdbx_strand_id
1 'polypeptide(L)'
;MPTAINAIDLMSGDDSVTEPQVHQEGMLTMTKDELFDAVLAEMERVWGDQGFGGHVDAYGWLYENYGITEQDDLHWQDICDHYGNNLSESLADLSDEEIAEVMEFVQDDSRVERFLTNFLDQYRSSTAVYSHPPEKE
;
A
#
# COMPACT_ATOMS: atom_id res chain seq x y z
N MET A 1 -45.83 18.79 -68.55
CA MET A 1 -45.01 17.70 -69.09
C MET A 1 -44.16 17.14 -67.96
N PRO A 2 -44.06 15.81 -67.81
CA PRO A 2 -43.39 15.11 -66.70
C PRO A 2 -41.92 14.79 -67.04
N THR A 3 -41.09 14.51 -66.04
CA THR A 3 -39.84 13.66 -66.00
C THR A 3 -39.08 14.07 -64.72
N ALA A 4 -38.55 13.24 -63.83
CA ALA A 4 -38.62 11.80 -63.56
C ALA A 4 -38.20 11.60 -62.10
N ILE A 5 -38.56 10.44 -61.57
CA ILE A 5 -38.21 9.89 -60.26
C ILE A 5 -36.70 9.61 -60.16
N ASN A 6 -36.13 9.78 -58.97
CA ASN A 6 -35.21 8.79 -58.43
C ASN A 6 -35.32 8.73 -56.91
N ALA A 7 -35.65 7.52 -56.45
CA ALA A 7 -35.70 7.12 -55.05
C ALA A 7 -34.28 6.78 -54.57
N ILE A 8 -33.93 7.21 -53.36
CA ILE A 8 -33.05 6.43 -52.48
C ILE A 8 -33.68 6.41 -51.09
N ASP A 9 -33.74 5.19 -50.60
CA ASP A 9 -34.35 4.67 -49.39
C ASP A 9 -33.33 4.63 -48.23
N LEU A 10 -33.84 4.51 -47.01
CA LEU A 10 -33.18 4.00 -45.79
C LEU A 10 -31.95 4.77 -45.24
N MET A 11 -32.08 5.36 -44.04
CA MET A 11 -31.79 4.67 -42.77
C MET A 11 -32.30 5.48 -41.56
N SER A 12 -32.98 4.77 -40.67
CA SER A 12 -33.46 5.18 -39.35
C SER A 12 -32.35 5.19 -38.29
N GLY A 13 -32.58 5.87 -37.16
CA GLY A 13 -31.84 5.72 -35.90
C GLY A 13 -31.32 7.07 -35.41
N ASP A 14 -32.07 7.79 -34.57
CA ASP A 14 -31.96 7.75 -33.10
C ASP A 14 -30.58 8.19 -32.60
N ASP A 15 -30.43 9.49 -32.36
CA ASP A 15 -29.31 10.05 -31.59
C ASP A 15 -29.90 10.66 -30.31
N SER A 16 -30.33 9.77 -29.42
CA SER A 16 -30.61 10.09 -28.03
C SER A 16 -29.31 10.08 -27.23
N VAL A 17 -28.97 11.26 -26.70
CA VAL A 17 -28.26 11.52 -25.43
C VAL A 17 -26.79 11.08 -25.35
N THR A 18 -25.91 12.06 -25.09
CA THR A 18 -24.89 11.88 -24.04
C THR A 18 -24.60 13.21 -23.35
N GLU A 19 -25.09 13.33 -22.11
CA GLU A 19 -24.64 14.31 -21.12
C GLU A 19 -23.11 14.23 -20.96
N PRO A 20 -22.40 15.36 -20.77
CA PRO A 20 -20.99 15.31 -20.42
C PRO A 20 -20.86 14.73 -19.01
N GLN A 21 -20.38 13.49 -18.94
CA GLN A 21 -20.03 12.86 -17.67
C GLN A 21 -18.96 13.70 -16.97
N VAL A 22 -19.38 14.30 -15.87
CA VAL A 22 -18.53 14.80 -14.80
C VAL A 22 -17.50 13.71 -14.50
N HIS A 23 -16.24 13.96 -14.85
CA HIS A 23 -15.13 13.13 -14.36
C HIS A 23 -15.08 13.32 -12.85
N GLN A 24 -15.77 12.44 -12.16
CA GLN A 24 -15.61 12.22 -10.74
C GLN A 24 -14.17 11.73 -10.56
N GLU A 25 -13.32 12.59 -10.01
CA GLU A 25 -11.98 12.25 -9.56
C GLU A 25 -12.11 11.03 -8.64
N GLY A 26 -11.85 9.85 -9.21
CA GLY A 26 -11.62 8.66 -8.43
C GLY A 26 -10.39 8.94 -7.57
N MET A 27 -10.60 9.22 -6.29
CA MET A 27 -9.61 8.86 -5.28
C MET A 27 -9.39 7.36 -5.47
N LEU A 28 -8.40 6.99 -6.27
CA LEU A 28 -7.94 5.62 -6.43
C LEU A 28 -7.40 5.22 -5.06
N THR A 29 -8.26 4.61 -4.24
CA THR A 29 -7.82 3.92 -3.03
C THR A 29 -6.91 2.80 -3.51
N MET A 30 -5.62 2.92 -3.21
CA MET A 30 -4.63 1.90 -3.53
C MET A 30 -5.08 0.55 -2.95
N THR A 31 -4.86 -0.53 -3.69
CA THR A 31 -5.11 -1.88 -3.17
C THR A 31 -4.13 -2.22 -2.05
N LYS A 32 -4.43 -3.26 -1.26
CA LYS A 32 -3.50 -3.78 -0.24
C LYS A 32 -2.12 -4.10 -0.81
N ASP A 33 -2.05 -4.68 -1.99
CA ASP A 33 -0.79 -5.02 -2.68
C ASP A 33 -0.04 -3.74 -3.10
N GLU A 34 -0.74 -2.76 -3.69
CA GLU A 34 -0.14 -1.48 -4.08
C GLU A 34 0.38 -0.69 -2.86
N LEU A 35 -0.33 -0.75 -1.74
CA LEU A 35 0.10 -0.16 -0.47
C LEU A 35 1.34 -0.86 0.08
N PHE A 36 1.37 -2.19 0.05
CA PHE A 36 2.51 -2.98 0.50
C PHE A 36 3.77 -2.66 -0.33
N ASP A 37 3.65 -2.66 -1.66
CA ASP A 37 4.74 -2.30 -2.57
C ASP A 37 5.21 -0.84 -2.37
N ALA A 38 4.28 0.08 -2.11
CA ALA A 38 4.62 1.47 -1.84
C ALA A 38 5.37 1.66 -0.51
N VAL A 39 5.00 0.91 0.54
CA VAL A 39 5.75 0.89 1.81
C VAL A 39 7.16 0.34 1.59
N LEU A 40 7.31 -0.77 0.87
CA LEU A 40 8.62 -1.33 0.54
C LEU A 40 9.52 -0.32 -0.17
N ALA A 41 9.00 0.39 -1.16
CA ALA A 41 9.75 1.41 -1.90
C ALA A 41 10.20 2.57 -0.99
N GLU A 42 9.36 3.02 -0.06
CA GLU A 42 9.74 4.05 0.91
C GLU A 42 10.76 3.53 1.93
N MET A 43 10.63 2.28 2.37
CA MET A 43 11.63 1.67 3.25
C MET A 43 12.99 1.54 2.55
N GLU A 44 13.02 1.12 1.29
CA GLU A 44 14.25 1.10 0.48
C GLU A 44 14.85 2.50 0.36
N ARG A 45 14.02 3.54 0.14
CA ARG A 45 14.50 4.93 0.12
C ARG A 45 15.11 5.37 1.45
N VAL A 46 14.49 5.02 2.57
CA VAL A 46 14.89 5.50 3.91
C VAL A 46 16.11 4.75 4.44
N TRP A 47 16.15 3.45 4.24
CA TRP A 47 17.15 2.56 4.83
C TRP A 47 18.22 2.12 3.82
N GLY A 48 17.99 2.27 2.52
CA GLY A 48 18.88 1.78 1.48
C GLY A 48 18.99 0.25 1.45
N ASP A 49 19.95 -0.26 0.69
CA ASP A 49 20.16 -1.69 0.47
C ASP A 49 20.43 -2.50 1.75
N GLN A 50 20.93 -1.85 2.81
CA GLN A 50 21.19 -2.49 4.09
C GLN A 50 19.91 -2.77 4.90
N GLY A 51 18.81 -2.08 4.58
CA GLY A 51 17.52 -2.25 5.24
C GLY A 51 17.50 -1.78 6.70
N PHE A 52 16.41 -2.10 7.40
CA PHE A 52 16.23 -1.77 8.79
C PHE A 52 16.80 -2.88 9.70
N GLY A 53 17.83 -2.54 10.49
CA GLY A 53 18.55 -3.52 11.33
C GLY A 53 17.98 -3.73 12.74
N GLY A 54 16.88 -3.07 13.11
CA GLY A 54 16.24 -3.24 14.43
C GLY A 54 17.08 -2.80 15.64
N HIS A 55 18.10 -1.96 15.43
CA HIS A 55 18.93 -1.45 16.53
C HIS A 55 18.22 -0.31 17.28
N VAL A 56 18.49 -0.18 18.60
CA VAL A 56 17.88 0.86 19.45
C VAL A 56 18.05 2.28 18.89
N ASP A 57 19.23 2.59 18.34
CA ASP A 57 19.51 3.90 17.73
C ASP A 57 18.69 4.11 16.45
N ALA A 58 18.43 3.05 15.69
CA ALA A 58 17.62 3.09 14.48
C ALA A 58 16.13 3.30 14.82
N TYR A 59 15.63 2.65 15.88
CA TYR A 59 14.27 2.90 16.39
C TYR A 59 14.10 4.32 16.93
N GLY A 60 15.09 4.83 17.67
CA GLY A 60 15.07 6.22 18.14
C GLY A 60 15.00 7.20 16.98
N TRP A 61 15.83 7.01 15.96
CA TRP A 61 15.82 7.84 14.76
C TRP A 61 14.51 7.72 13.96
N LEU A 62 13.96 6.51 13.83
CA LEU A 62 12.71 6.23 13.12
C LEU A 62 11.54 6.97 13.79
N TYR A 63 11.46 6.90 15.12
CA TYR A 63 10.45 7.62 15.88
C TYR A 63 10.61 9.14 15.75
N GLU A 64 11.83 9.67 15.86
CA GLU A 64 12.09 11.11 15.77
C GLU A 64 11.76 11.72 14.40
N ASN A 65 12.01 10.98 13.31
CA ASN A 65 11.86 11.49 11.95
C ASN A 65 10.50 11.20 11.32
N TYR A 66 9.87 10.09 11.70
CA TYR A 66 8.66 9.57 11.06
C TYR A 66 7.52 9.30 12.04
N GLY A 67 7.78 9.32 13.35
CA GLY A 67 6.78 8.98 14.37
C GLY A 67 6.39 7.50 14.38
N ILE A 68 7.16 6.64 13.72
CA ILE A 68 6.96 5.20 13.65
C ILE A 68 7.53 4.56 14.91
N THR A 69 6.74 3.72 15.58
CA THR A 69 7.14 3.04 16.81
C THR A 69 7.63 1.61 16.53
N GLU A 70 8.27 1.00 17.54
CA GLU A 70 8.63 -0.43 17.49
C GLU A 70 7.40 -1.33 17.26
N GLN A 71 6.25 -0.99 17.87
CA GLN A 71 5.01 -1.73 17.68
C GLN A 71 4.50 -1.66 16.22
N ASP A 72 4.65 -0.51 15.57
CA ASP A 72 4.30 -0.36 14.16
C ASP A 72 5.23 -1.23 13.28
N ASP A 73 6.53 -1.27 13.59
CA ASP A 73 7.47 -2.13 12.90
C ASP A 73 7.16 -3.63 13.09
N LEU A 74 6.77 -4.05 14.30
CA LEU A 74 6.32 -5.43 14.54
C LEU A 74 5.11 -5.80 13.69
N HIS A 75 4.10 -4.93 13.60
CA HIS A 75 2.96 -5.15 12.72
C HIS A 75 3.35 -5.19 11.24
N TRP A 76 4.34 -4.38 10.84
CA TRP A 76 4.90 -4.46 9.50
C TRP A 76 5.60 -5.80 9.23
N GLN A 77 6.39 -6.31 10.19
CA GLN A 77 7.03 -7.63 10.10
C GLN A 77 6.00 -8.76 9.99
N ASP A 78 4.95 -8.74 10.82
CA ASP A 78 3.86 -9.72 10.75
C ASP A 78 3.19 -9.76 9.36
N ILE A 79 2.97 -8.59 8.76
CA ILE A 79 2.42 -8.48 7.41
C ILE A 79 3.41 -9.05 6.38
N CYS A 80 4.70 -8.72 6.48
CA CYS A 80 5.72 -9.27 5.59
C CYS A 80 5.78 -10.79 5.64
N ASP A 81 5.74 -11.38 6.83
CA ASP A 81 5.78 -12.82 7.02
C ASP A 81 4.50 -13.50 6.54
N HIS A 82 3.35 -12.83 6.68
CA HIS A 82 2.10 -13.29 6.09
C HIS A 82 2.16 -13.30 4.56
N TYR A 83 2.62 -12.22 3.93
CA TYR A 83 2.80 -12.13 2.47
C TYR A 83 3.86 -13.10 1.93
N GLY A 84 4.93 -13.30 2.67
CA GLY A 84 6.01 -14.24 2.35
C GLY A 84 5.65 -15.71 2.62
N ASN A 85 4.47 -15.99 3.18
CA ASN A 85 4.05 -17.32 3.63
C ASN A 85 5.05 -17.95 4.62
N ASN A 86 5.69 -17.12 5.44
CA ASN A 86 6.67 -17.50 6.48
C ASN A 86 6.10 -17.35 7.90
N LEU A 87 4.85 -16.89 8.04
CA LEU A 87 4.24 -16.60 9.33
C LEU A 87 4.29 -17.78 10.32
N SER A 88 4.18 -19.03 9.86
CA SER A 88 4.31 -20.20 10.75
C SER A 88 5.67 -20.32 11.43
N GLU A 89 6.74 -19.83 10.79
CA GLU A 89 8.09 -19.83 11.36
C GLU A 89 8.22 -18.70 12.38
N SER A 90 7.74 -17.51 12.06
CA SER A 90 7.77 -16.33 12.95
C SER A 90 6.92 -16.48 14.20
N LEU A 91 5.84 -17.26 14.12
CA LEU A 91 4.94 -17.53 15.23
C LEU A 91 5.41 -18.69 16.15
N ALA A 92 6.47 -19.41 15.79
CA ALA A 92 6.83 -20.67 16.46
C ALA A 92 7.20 -20.53 17.95
N ASP A 93 7.69 -19.36 18.34
CA ASP A 93 8.12 -19.05 19.71
C ASP A 93 7.06 -18.27 20.52
N LEU A 94 5.91 -17.95 19.90
CA LEU A 94 4.83 -17.21 20.55
C LEU A 94 3.86 -18.14 21.29
N SER A 95 3.18 -17.60 22.29
CA SER A 95 2.07 -18.28 22.95
C SER A 95 0.82 -18.33 22.07
N ASP A 96 -0.10 -19.25 22.36
CA ASP A 96 -1.39 -19.37 21.64
C ASP A 96 -2.20 -18.06 21.64
N GLU A 97 -2.08 -17.24 22.69
CA GLU A 97 -2.75 -15.94 22.81
C GLU A 97 -2.14 -14.92 21.85
N GLU A 98 -0.81 -14.80 21.84
CA GLU A 98 -0.07 -13.92 20.92
C GLU A 98 -0.28 -14.32 19.45
N ILE A 99 -0.29 -15.62 19.16
CA ILE A 99 -0.60 -16.15 17.83
C ILE A 99 -2.00 -15.71 17.39
N ALA A 100 -2.99 -15.81 18.27
CA ALA A 100 -4.36 -15.43 17.96
C ALA A 100 -4.47 -13.93 17.65
N GLU A 101 -3.76 -13.08 18.40
CA GLU A 101 -3.73 -11.63 18.18
C GLU A 101 -3.09 -11.26 16.83
N VAL A 102 -1.93 -11.85 16.50
CA VAL A 102 -1.27 -11.63 15.20
C VAL A 102 -2.18 -12.08 14.06
N MET A 103 -2.78 -13.26 14.19
CA MET A 103 -3.67 -13.82 13.18
C MET A 103 -4.95 -13.03 12.99
N GLU A 104 -5.52 -12.47 14.07
CA GLU A 104 -6.67 -11.55 14.00
C GLU A 104 -6.31 -10.28 13.24
N PHE A 105 -5.09 -9.77 13.42
CA PHE A 105 -4.62 -8.59 12.71
C PHE A 105 -4.37 -8.85 11.22
N VAL A 106 -3.52 -9.83 10.87
CA VAL A 106 -3.07 -10.02 9.47
C VAL A 106 -4.14 -10.59 8.54
N GLN A 107 -5.18 -11.25 9.07
CA GLN A 107 -6.31 -11.77 8.27
C GLN A 107 -7.42 -10.73 8.03
N ASP A 108 -7.40 -9.59 8.73
CA ASP A 108 -8.35 -8.50 8.49
C ASP A 108 -7.78 -7.55 7.44
N ASP A 109 -8.12 -7.80 6.17
CA ASP A 109 -7.66 -6.98 5.03
C ASP A 109 -7.92 -5.49 5.22
N SER A 110 -9.09 -5.10 5.77
CA SER A 110 -9.41 -3.70 6.00
C SER A 110 -8.55 -3.06 7.09
N ARG A 111 -8.21 -3.84 8.12
CA ARG A 111 -7.30 -3.39 9.19
C ARG A 111 -5.87 -3.27 8.68
N VAL A 112 -5.41 -4.22 7.86
CA VAL A 112 -4.10 -4.19 7.21
C VAL A 112 -4.00 -3.02 6.23
N GLU A 113 -5.00 -2.79 5.37
CA GLU A 113 -5.01 -1.66 4.43
C GLU A 113 -4.93 -0.31 5.16
N ARG A 114 -5.71 -0.15 6.24
CA ARG A 114 -5.67 1.07 7.06
C ARG A 114 -4.31 1.26 7.74
N PHE A 115 -3.72 0.18 8.24
CA PHE A 115 -2.38 0.21 8.81
C PHE A 115 -1.37 0.63 7.75
N LEU A 116 -1.32 -0.03 6.60
CA LEU A 116 -0.38 0.25 5.51
C LEU A 116 -0.53 1.68 4.98
N THR A 117 -1.76 2.19 4.87
CA THR A 117 -2.01 3.58 4.48
C THR A 117 -1.37 4.56 5.47
N ASN A 118 -1.63 4.38 6.78
CA ASN A 118 -1.07 5.25 7.80
C ASN A 118 0.45 5.12 7.89
N PHE A 119 0.98 3.91 7.76
CA PHE A 119 2.40 3.62 7.82
C PHE A 119 3.15 4.24 6.62
N LEU A 120 2.56 4.17 5.42
CA LEU A 120 3.05 4.84 4.23
C LEU A 120 3.03 6.36 4.38
N ASP A 121 1.95 6.92 4.92
CA ASP A 121 1.85 8.36 5.19
C ASP A 121 2.92 8.82 6.21
N GLN A 122 3.19 8.01 7.23
CA GLN A 122 4.28 8.25 8.17
C GLN A 122 5.62 8.27 7.45
N TYR A 123 5.97 7.25 6.66
CA TYR A 123 7.22 7.23 5.88
C TYR A 123 7.35 8.37 4.86
N ARG A 124 6.23 8.90 4.36
CA ARG A 124 6.19 10.06 3.46
C ARG A 124 6.17 11.41 4.17
N SER A 125 5.98 11.42 5.49
CA SER A 125 5.90 12.65 6.28
C SER A 125 7.24 13.42 6.34
N SER A 126 8.34 12.74 6.04
CA SER A 126 9.69 13.30 6.02
C SER A 126 10.50 12.76 4.83
N THR A 127 11.54 13.49 4.46
CA THR A 127 12.49 13.10 3.41
C THR A 127 13.82 12.60 4.00
N ALA A 128 13.87 12.35 5.30
CA ALA A 128 15.08 11.93 5.99
C ALA A 128 15.56 10.55 5.49
N VAL A 129 16.87 10.32 5.47
CA VAL A 129 17.44 9.01 5.09
C VAL A 129 18.40 8.60 6.20
N TYR A 130 18.29 7.35 6.64
CA TYR A 130 19.12 6.85 7.72
C TYR A 130 20.55 6.66 7.21
N SER A 131 21.51 7.23 7.93
CA SER A 131 22.92 7.02 7.65
C SER A 131 23.43 5.88 8.51
N HIS A 132 23.70 4.74 7.89
CA HIS A 132 24.20 3.57 8.60
C HIS A 132 25.55 3.87 9.27
N PRO A 133 25.72 3.51 10.55
CA PRO A 133 27.02 3.60 11.20
C PRO A 133 28.00 2.68 10.45
N PRO A 134 29.28 3.07 10.32
CA PRO A 134 30.27 2.21 9.69
C PRO A 134 30.35 0.89 10.45
N GLU A 135 30.26 -0.23 9.73
CA GLU A 135 30.51 -1.56 10.27
C GLU A 135 31.91 -1.54 10.91
N LYS A 136 31.99 -1.79 12.21
CA LYS A 136 33.28 -1.93 12.88
C LYS A 136 33.86 -3.27 12.45
N GLU A 137 34.79 -3.23 11.48
CA GLU A 137 35.68 -4.35 11.14
C GLU A 137 36.45 -4.88 12.37
#